data_AF-A0A1C4ZZS4-F1
#
_entry.id   AF-A0A1C4ZZS4-F1
#
_cell.length_a   1.000
_cell.length_b   1.000
_cell.length_c   1.000
_cell.angle_alpha   90.00
_cell.angle_beta   90.00
_cell.angle_gamma   90.00
#
_symmetry.space_group_name_H-M   'P 1'
#
loop_
_entity.id
_entity.type
_entity.pdbx_description
1 polymer ?
#
loop_
_entity_poly.entity_id
_entity_poly.type
_entity_poly.pdbx_seq_one_letter_code
_entity_poly.pdbx_strand_id
1 'polypeptide(L)'
;MIALLRQGWQRRHSAQARADNFPTPDPPAPAVPPPAAPPEALSSSVLTLLYGHEPFLAWVMGPDWELLASNHMLDALVGPVDPELLAPPVNVLRLILHPRGMAPRLDNLDEVHTHLLRRLRRQVELIGGEPLRRLEREVRGYRTVPEPAPLATNPIAVPVRLRVGSTVLNLISTAVFFGTPWEGTPSGVTAECVFPADEATRRYLFADPTERPPPD
;
A
#
# COMPACT_ATOMS: atom_id res chain seq x y z
N MET A 1 21.97 15.69 4.46
CA MET A 1 21.40 14.47 3.83
C MET A 1 19.87 14.56 3.68
N ILE A 2 19.11 14.87 4.74
CA ILE A 2 17.64 15.08 4.70
C ILE A 2 17.22 16.22 3.75
N ALA A 3 17.92 17.35 3.76
CA ALA A 3 17.66 18.46 2.83
C ALA A 3 17.97 18.12 1.36
N LEU A 4 18.90 17.20 1.10
CA LEU A 4 19.28 16.81 -0.26
C LEU A 4 18.24 15.88 -0.89
N LEU A 5 17.60 15.02 -0.09
CA LEU A 5 16.51 14.14 -0.54
C LEU A 5 15.22 14.96 -0.80
N ARG A 6 14.90 15.94 0.07
CA ARG A 6 13.77 16.86 -0.12
C ARG A 6 13.97 17.82 -1.32
N GLN A 7 15.19 18.31 -1.53
CA GLN A 7 15.52 19.12 -2.70
C GLN A 7 15.60 18.29 -3.99
N GLY A 8 15.95 17.00 -3.92
CA GLY A 8 15.88 16.08 -5.06
C GLY A 8 14.44 15.90 -5.56
N TRP A 9 13.49 15.80 -4.63
CA TRP A 9 12.05 15.78 -4.91
C TRP A 9 11.54 17.09 -5.54
N GLN A 10 11.88 18.26 -4.96
CA GLN A 10 11.47 19.56 -5.52
C GLN A 10 12.11 19.86 -6.89
N ARG A 11 13.40 19.57 -7.09
CA ARG A 11 14.10 19.85 -8.36
C ARG A 11 13.61 18.99 -9.51
N ARG A 12 13.25 17.71 -9.28
CA ARG A 12 12.72 16.83 -10.33
C ARG A 12 11.29 17.21 -10.74
N HIS A 13 10.46 17.68 -9.81
CA HIS A 13 9.12 18.19 -10.13
C HIS A 13 9.15 19.61 -10.74
N SER A 14 10.18 20.40 -10.44
CA SER A 14 10.39 21.73 -11.04
C SER A 14 11.01 21.67 -12.44
N ALA A 15 11.77 20.60 -12.75
CA ALA A 15 12.37 20.39 -14.08
C ALA A 15 11.32 20.07 -15.16
N GLN A 16 10.15 19.55 -14.78
CA GLN A 16 9.03 19.32 -15.69
C GLN A 16 8.33 20.63 -16.13
N ALA A 17 8.67 21.78 -15.53
CA ALA A 17 8.05 23.08 -15.83
C ALA A 17 8.83 23.93 -16.85
N ARG A 18 9.84 23.38 -17.54
CA ARG A 18 10.54 24.06 -18.65
C ARG A 18 10.77 23.11 -19.82
N ALA A 19 9.69 22.84 -20.54
CA ALA A 19 9.75 22.38 -21.92
C ALA A 19 8.58 23.03 -22.65
N ASP A 20 8.80 24.23 -23.16
CA ASP A 20 7.89 24.86 -24.10
C ASP A 20 7.83 24.01 -25.38
N ASN A 21 6.61 23.78 -25.86
CA ASN A 21 6.25 23.37 -27.23
C ASN A 21 6.10 21.86 -27.55
N PHE A 22 5.22 21.15 -26.82
CA PHE A 22 4.54 19.94 -27.32
C PHE A 22 3.03 20.01 -26.99
N PRO A 23 2.15 19.40 -27.82
CA PRO A 23 0.72 19.32 -27.52
C PRO A 23 0.50 18.59 -26.19
N THR A 24 -0.36 19.15 -25.34
CA THR A 24 -0.73 18.61 -24.03
C THR A 24 -1.19 17.15 -24.16
N PRO A 25 -0.51 16.19 -23.50
CA PRO A 25 -1.07 14.85 -23.31
C PRO A 25 -2.26 14.95 -22.38
N ASP A 26 -3.21 14.03 -22.52
CA ASP A 26 -4.33 13.87 -21.58
C ASP A 26 -3.82 13.82 -20.13
N PRO A 27 -4.58 14.38 -19.17
CA PRO A 27 -4.17 14.37 -17.77
C PRO A 27 -3.93 12.93 -17.30
N PRO A 28 -2.83 12.66 -16.55
CA PRO A 28 -2.61 11.34 -16.02
C PRO A 28 -3.78 10.91 -15.12
N ALA A 29 -4.08 9.61 -15.12
CA ALA A 29 -5.02 9.01 -14.17
C ALA A 29 -4.70 9.48 -12.74
N PRO A 30 -5.70 9.62 -11.85
CA PRO A 30 -5.47 10.23 -10.54
C PRO A 30 -4.45 9.40 -9.74
N ALA A 31 -3.27 9.98 -9.55
CA ALA A 31 -2.24 9.45 -8.67
C ALA A 31 -2.75 9.44 -7.22
N VAL A 32 -2.27 8.50 -6.41
CA VAL A 32 -2.45 8.60 -4.95
C VAL A 32 -1.96 9.98 -4.53
N PRO A 33 -2.80 10.81 -3.89
CA PRO A 33 -2.33 12.12 -3.46
C PRO A 33 -1.20 11.90 -2.47
N PRO A 34 -0.14 12.74 -2.50
CA PRO A 34 0.90 12.65 -1.49
C PRO A 34 0.21 12.73 -0.12
N PRO A 35 0.54 11.82 0.82
CA PRO A 35 -0.08 11.85 2.13
C PRO A 35 0.09 13.26 2.73
N ALA A 36 -0.87 13.66 3.57
CA ALA A 36 -0.65 14.79 4.47
C ALA A 36 0.74 14.62 5.08
N ALA A 37 1.53 15.71 5.18
CA ALA A 37 2.93 15.66 5.57
C ALA A 37 3.13 14.58 6.65
N PRO A 38 4.01 13.58 6.42
CA PRO A 38 4.14 12.47 7.36
C PRO A 38 4.33 13.08 8.75
N PRO A 39 3.73 12.51 9.82
CA PRO A 39 3.83 13.09 11.15
C PRO A 39 5.28 13.49 11.40
N GLU A 40 5.55 14.65 12.01
CA GLU A 40 6.94 15.14 12.25
C GLU A 40 7.84 14.07 12.92
N ALA A 41 7.22 13.02 13.49
CA ALA A 41 7.81 11.84 14.10
C ALA A 41 8.16 10.65 13.18
N LEU A 42 7.87 10.66 11.87
CA LEU A 42 8.29 9.53 11.02
C LEU A 42 9.82 9.55 10.87
N SER A 43 10.48 8.67 11.63
CA SER A 43 11.92 8.69 11.74
C SER A 43 12.61 8.51 10.37
N SER A 44 13.80 9.10 10.24
CA SER A 44 14.63 8.92 9.03
C SER A 44 14.86 7.45 8.70
N SER A 45 14.92 6.56 9.70
CA SER A 45 15.11 5.12 9.51
C SER A 45 13.93 4.47 8.80
N VAL A 46 12.69 4.86 9.12
CA VAL A 46 11.49 4.33 8.44
C VAL A 46 11.45 4.79 6.99
N LEU A 47 11.79 6.07 6.74
CA LEU A 47 11.91 6.58 5.37
C LEU A 47 13.05 5.89 4.60
N THR A 48 14.19 5.60 5.24
CA THR A 48 15.29 4.84 4.62
C THR A 48 14.84 3.43 4.25
N LEU A 49 14.09 2.74 5.12
CA LEU A 49 13.52 1.43 4.77
C LEU A 49 12.56 1.57 3.58
N LEU A 50 11.63 2.54 3.64
CA LEU A 50 10.60 2.73 2.62
C LEU A 50 11.18 2.95 1.22
N TYR A 51 12.13 3.88 1.09
CA TYR A 51 12.76 4.19 -0.20
C TYR A 51 13.83 3.17 -0.59
N GLY A 52 14.53 2.58 0.39
CA GLY A 52 15.50 1.50 0.14
C GLY A 52 14.86 0.21 -0.35
N HIS A 53 13.55 0.06 -0.19
CA HIS A 53 12.78 -1.09 -0.68
C HIS A 53 12.43 -1.00 -2.17
N GLU A 54 12.64 0.14 -2.83
CA GLU A 54 12.43 0.27 -4.27
C GLU A 54 13.38 -0.65 -5.08
N PRO A 55 12.92 -1.26 -6.19
CA PRO A 55 11.65 -1.04 -6.89
C PRO A 55 10.50 -1.94 -6.40
N PHE A 56 10.58 -2.48 -5.19
CA PHE A 56 9.50 -3.27 -4.60
C PHE A 56 8.52 -2.39 -3.85
N LEU A 57 7.29 -2.88 -3.67
CA LEU A 57 6.22 -2.13 -3.05
C LEU A 57 6.41 -2.01 -1.54
N ALA A 58 6.33 -0.79 -1.00
CA ALA A 58 6.27 -0.57 0.43
C ALA A 58 5.41 0.64 0.82
N TRP A 59 4.80 0.55 2.00
CA TRP A 59 4.05 1.65 2.60
C TRP A 59 4.10 1.60 4.12
N VAL A 60 3.76 2.72 4.75
CA VAL A 60 3.70 2.90 6.20
C VAL A 60 2.29 3.30 6.57
N MET A 61 1.77 2.67 7.61
CA MET A 61 0.45 2.94 8.16
C MET A 61 0.50 3.17 9.67
N GLY A 62 -0.41 4.01 10.14
CA GLY A 62 -0.60 4.28 11.56
C GLY A 62 -1.53 3.27 12.24
N PRO A 63 -1.83 3.50 13.53
CA PRO A 63 -2.64 2.58 14.32
C PRO A 63 -4.10 2.51 13.83
N ASP A 64 -4.65 3.54 13.18
CA ASP A 64 -6.01 3.51 12.65
C ASP A 64 -6.07 3.03 11.19
N TRP A 65 -4.99 2.39 10.71
CA TRP A 65 -4.80 1.92 9.34
C TRP A 65 -4.79 3.05 8.30
N GLU A 66 -4.51 4.27 8.73
CA GLU A 66 -4.29 5.41 7.86
C GLU A 66 -2.92 5.30 7.15
N LEU A 67 -2.88 5.57 5.86
CA LEU A 67 -1.65 5.61 5.07
C LEU A 67 -0.85 6.87 5.46
N LEU A 68 0.32 6.67 6.05
CA LEU A 68 1.21 7.75 6.49
C LEU A 68 2.28 8.08 5.45
N ALA A 69 2.79 7.06 4.74
CA ALA A 69 3.78 7.20 3.69
C ALA A 69 3.74 6.01 2.74
N SER A 70 4.16 6.20 1.49
CA SER A 70 4.35 5.13 0.51
C SER A 70 5.58 5.42 -0.36
N ASN A 71 6.15 4.38 -0.95
CA ASN A 71 7.14 4.57 -2.00
C ASN A 71 6.45 4.69 -3.37
N HIS A 72 7.21 5.06 -4.42
CA HIS A 72 6.60 5.31 -5.74
C HIS A 72 5.90 4.07 -6.31
N MET A 73 6.26 2.88 -5.82
CA MET A 73 5.77 1.62 -6.37
C MET A 73 4.32 1.36 -5.95
N LEU A 74 3.85 1.97 -4.86
CA LEU A 74 2.41 1.94 -4.54
C LEU A 74 1.62 2.64 -5.62
N ASP A 75 2.01 3.86 -5.99
CA ASP A 75 1.27 4.67 -6.97
C ASP A 75 1.25 3.99 -8.34
N ALA A 76 2.33 3.31 -8.71
CA ALA A 76 2.44 2.59 -9.97
C ALA A 76 1.71 1.23 -9.99
N LEU A 77 1.36 0.64 -8.83
CA LEU A 77 0.63 -0.65 -8.76
C LEU A 77 -0.80 -0.52 -8.21
N VAL A 78 -1.13 0.60 -7.57
CA VAL A 78 -2.47 0.85 -7.03
C VAL A 78 -3.52 0.86 -8.11
N GLY A 79 -3.15 1.10 -9.38
CA GLY A 79 -4.04 1.01 -10.55
C GLY A 79 -5.35 1.81 -10.41
N PRO A 80 -6.38 1.48 -11.21
CA PRO A 80 -7.66 2.18 -11.11
C PRO A 80 -8.38 1.79 -9.83
N VAL A 81 -8.61 2.78 -8.96
CA VAL A 81 -9.45 2.68 -7.76
C VAL A 81 -10.35 3.91 -7.69
N ASP A 82 -11.43 3.81 -6.92
CA ASP A 82 -12.31 4.95 -6.69
C ASP A 82 -11.55 6.12 -6.06
N PRO A 83 -11.60 7.35 -6.62
CA PRO A 83 -10.92 8.52 -6.07
C PRO A 83 -11.31 8.82 -4.62
N GLU A 84 -12.52 8.45 -4.17
CA GLU A 84 -12.93 8.60 -2.77
C GLU A 84 -12.08 7.77 -1.81
N LEU A 85 -11.55 6.62 -2.27
CA LEU A 85 -10.65 5.77 -1.47
C LEU A 85 -9.24 6.32 -1.39
N LEU A 86 -8.89 7.27 -2.26
CA LEU A 86 -7.61 7.97 -2.27
C LEU A 86 -7.69 9.34 -1.56
N ALA A 87 -8.88 9.79 -1.17
CA ALA A 87 -9.04 11.03 -0.43
C ALA A 87 -8.45 10.90 0.99
N PRO A 88 -7.57 11.83 1.42
CA PRO A 88 -7.03 11.80 2.77
C PRO A 88 -8.10 12.00 3.87
N PRO A 89 -8.00 11.30 5.01
CA PRO A 89 -7.02 10.26 5.31
C PRO A 89 -7.35 8.94 4.58
N VAL A 90 -6.38 8.43 3.81
CA VAL A 90 -6.51 7.16 3.08
C VAL A 90 -6.45 6.01 4.08
N ASN A 91 -7.46 5.15 4.12
CA ASN A 91 -7.43 3.95 4.94
C ASN A 91 -6.96 2.75 4.11
N VAL A 92 -5.87 2.11 4.52
CA VAL A 92 -5.22 1.01 3.79
C VAL A 92 -6.13 -0.19 3.64
N LEU A 93 -6.93 -0.54 4.66
CA LEU A 93 -7.85 -1.67 4.55
C LEU A 93 -8.96 -1.41 3.53
N ARG A 94 -9.50 -0.19 3.49
CA ARG A 94 -10.47 0.20 2.47
C ARG A 94 -9.83 0.19 1.08
N LEU A 95 -8.63 0.74 0.93
CA LEU A 95 -7.92 0.75 -0.35
C LEU A 95 -7.72 -0.67 -0.89
N ILE A 96 -7.30 -1.62 -0.04
CA ILE A 96 -7.00 -2.99 -0.46
C ILE A 96 -8.28 -3.82 -0.68
N LEU A 97 -9.24 -3.75 0.25
CA LEU A 97 -10.33 -4.73 0.35
C LEU A 97 -11.68 -4.24 -0.17
N HIS A 98 -11.86 -2.93 -0.37
CA HIS A 98 -13.13 -2.41 -0.87
C HIS A 98 -13.37 -2.89 -2.31
N PRO A 99 -14.62 -3.23 -2.72
CA PRO A 99 -14.91 -3.67 -4.09
C PRO A 99 -14.57 -2.64 -5.17
N ARG A 100 -14.63 -1.35 -4.83
CA ARG A 100 -14.17 -0.21 -5.68
C ARG A 100 -12.68 0.13 -5.50
N GLY A 101 -11.94 -0.65 -4.71
CA GLY A 101 -10.50 -0.49 -4.43
C GLY A 101 -9.66 -1.51 -5.22
N MET A 102 -8.62 -2.05 -4.60
CA MET A 102 -7.73 -3.02 -5.23
C MET A 102 -8.32 -4.44 -5.30
N ALA A 103 -9.39 -4.73 -4.55
CA ALA A 103 -9.94 -6.07 -4.39
C ALA A 103 -10.22 -6.84 -5.71
N PRO A 104 -10.77 -6.22 -6.79
CA PRO A 104 -11.01 -6.92 -8.05
C PRO A 104 -9.72 -7.41 -8.76
N ARG A 105 -8.57 -6.83 -8.41
CA ARG A 105 -7.25 -7.19 -8.96
C ARG A 105 -6.48 -8.17 -8.08
N LEU A 106 -7.06 -8.64 -6.98
CA LEU A 106 -6.45 -9.65 -6.13
C LEU A 106 -6.98 -11.04 -6.48
N ASP A 107 -6.19 -11.85 -7.18
CA ASP A 107 -6.57 -13.22 -7.61
C ASP A 107 -6.78 -14.15 -6.42
N ASN A 108 -6.16 -13.85 -5.28
CA ASN A 108 -6.35 -14.54 -4.00
C ASN A 108 -6.98 -13.63 -2.94
N LEU A 109 -7.95 -12.78 -3.33
CA LEU A 109 -8.65 -11.85 -2.42
C LEU A 109 -9.11 -12.51 -1.12
N ASP A 110 -9.63 -13.73 -1.20
CA ASP A 110 -10.13 -14.45 -0.01
C ASP A 110 -9.03 -14.65 1.05
N GLU A 111 -7.83 -15.01 0.64
CA GLU A 111 -6.67 -15.21 1.52
C GLU A 111 -6.21 -13.89 2.13
N VAL A 112 -6.11 -12.85 1.30
CA VAL A 112 -5.69 -11.49 1.70
C VAL A 112 -6.69 -10.90 2.69
N HIS A 113 -7.99 -10.98 2.38
CA HIS A 113 -9.07 -10.49 3.24
C HIS A 113 -9.07 -11.19 4.60
N THR A 114 -8.99 -12.52 4.62
CA THR A 114 -8.95 -13.31 5.86
C THR A 114 -7.75 -12.92 6.72
N HIS A 115 -6.57 -12.75 6.10
CA HIS A 115 -5.37 -12.34 6.81
C HIS A 115 -5.49 -10.94 7.44
N LEU A 116 -5.93 -9.95 6.65
CA LEU A 116 -6.06 -8.56 7.12
C LEU A 116 -7.17 -8.41 8.16
N LEU A 117 -8.31 -9.08 7.97
CA LEU A 117 -9.40 -9.09 8.96
C LEU A 117 -8.95 -9.71 10.29
N ARG A 118 -8.16 -10.80 10.25
CA ARG A 118 -7.58 -11.39 11.47
C ARG A 118 -6.63 -10.43 12.18
N ARG A 119 -5.80 -9.68 11.44
CA ARG A 119 -4.93 -8.64 12.03
C ARG A 119 -5.74 -7.54 12.69
N LEU A 120 -6.77 -7.04 12.02
CA LEU A 120 -7.66 -6.01 12.56
C LEU A 120 -8.42 -6.51 13.81
N ARG A 121 -8.96 -7.74 13.79
CA ARG A 121 -9.64 -8.34 14.94
C ARG A 121 -8.71 -8.44 16.16
N ARG A 122 -7.48 -8.93 15.98
CA ARG A 122 -6.47 -8.96 17.04
C ARG A 122 -6.18 -7.57 17.59
N GLN A 123 -6.13 -6.56 16.72
CA GLN A 123 -5.93 -5.18 17.15
C GLN A 123 -7.14 -4.63 17.93
N VAL A 124 -8.36 -4.94 17.51
CA VAL A 124 -9.59 -4.60 18.25
C VAL A 124 -9.60 -5.25 19.64
N GLU A 125 -9.14 -6.50 19.75
CA GLU A 125 -9.04 -7.21 21.05
C GLU A 125 -8.02 -6.57 21.99
N LEU A 126 -6.88 -6.10 21.47
CA LEU A 126 -5.80 -5.52 22.26
C LEU A 126 -6.05 -4.05 22.64
N ILE A 127 -6.54 -3.24 21.70
CA ILE A 127 -6.67 -1.78 21.85
C ILE A 127 -8.11 -1.37 22.17
N GLY A 128 -9.09 -2.06 21.57
CA GLY A 128 -10.50 -1.68 21.65
C GLY A 128 -10.83 -0.46 20.79
N GLY A 129 -11.80 0.34 21.25
CA GLY A 129 -12.29 1.53 20.55
C GLY A 129 -13.39 1.28 19.52
N GLU A 130 -14.36 2.21 19.46
CA GLU A 130 -15.45 2.14 18.48
C GLU A 130 -15.00 2.37 17.03
N PRO A 131 -14.01 3.23 16.73
CA PRO A 131 -13.52 3.38 15.35
C PRO A 131 -13.01 2.08 14.74
N LEU A 132 -12.15 1.33 15.45
CA LEU A 132 -11.61 0.05 14.96
C LEU A 132 -12.70 -1.02 14.84
N ARG A 133 -13.66 -1.09 15.78
CA ARG A 133 -14.82 -2.00 15.67
C ARG A 133 -15.72 -1.67 14.48
N ARG A 134 -15.92 -0.39 14.18
CA ARG A 134 -16.67 0.04 13.00
C ARG A 134 -15.96 -0.39 11.72
N LEU A 135 -14.65 -0.16 11.64
CA LEU A 135 -13.83 -0.58 10.51
C LEU A 135 -13.86 -2.11 10.33
N GLU A 136 -13.80 -2.87 11.42
CA GLU A 136 -13.90 -4.34 11.39
C GLU A 136 -15.22 -4.82 10.82
N ARG A 137 -16.35 -4.25 11.27
CA ARG A 137 -17.68 -4.54 10.72
C ARG A 137 -17.79 -4.17 9.24
N GLU A 138 -17.26 -3.01 8.87
CA GLU A 138 -17.28 -2.50 7.50
C GLU A 138 -16.51 -3.42 6.56
N VAL A 139 -15.23 -3.69 6.86
CA VAL A 139 -14.34 -4.51 6.02
C VAL A 139 -14.84 -5.95 5.94
N ARG A 140 -15.37 -6.51 7.03
CA ARG A 140 -16.02 -7.82 7.01
C ARG A 140 -17.19 -7.87 6.03
N GLY A 141 -17.94 -6.77 5.88
CA GLY A 141 -19.06 -6.63 4.97
C GLY A 141 -18.68 -6.57 3.49
N TYR A 142 -17.41 -6.38 3.13
CA TYR A 142 -16.97 -6.39 1.72
C TYR A 142 -16.98 -7.79 1.11
N ARG A 143 -16.94 -8.85 1.95
CA ARG A 143 -17.09 -10.23 1.49
C ARG A 143 -18.54 -10.53 1.14
N THR A 144 -18.74 -11.15 -0.02
CA THR A 144 -20.04 -11.69 -0.43
C THR A 144 -20.23 -13.16 -0.02
N VAL A 145 -19.15 -13.85 0.33
CA VAL A 145 -19.15 -15.26 0.75
C VAL A 145 -18.68 -15.44 2.19
N PRO A 146 -19.18 -16.46 2.92
CA PRO A 146 -18.75 -16.76 4.28
C PRO A 146 -17.22 -16.89 4.42
N GLU A 147 -16.71 -16.60 5.61
CA GLU A 147 -15.28 -16.71 5.91
C GLU A 147 -14.82 -18.16 5.68
N PRO A 148 -13.76 -18.40 4.88
CA PRO A 148 -13.21 -19.74 4.70
C PRO A 148 -12.71 -20.30 6.03
N ALA A 149 -12.62 -21.62 6.14
CA ALA A 149 -11.93 -22.24 7.25
C ALA A 149 -10.50 -21.66 7.36
N PRO A 150 -9.93 -21.52 8.58
CA PRO A 150 -8.61 -20.94 8.75
C PRO A 150 -7.60 -21.63 7.86
N LEU A 151 -7.11 -20.93 6.84
CA LEU A 151 -5.96 -21.41 6.07
C LEU A 151 -4.76 -21.44 7.01
N ALA A 152 -3.89 -22.43 6.84
CA ALA A 152 -2.58 -22.45 7.48
C ALA A 152 -1.72 -21.32 6.87
N THR A 153 -2.04 -20.07 7.20
CA THR A 153 -1.29 -18.91 6.76
C THR A 153 0.01 -18.88 7.53
N ASN A 154 1.14 -18.80 6.82
CA ASN A 154 2.40 -18.40 7.42
C ASN A 154 2.19 -17.03 8.10
N PRO A 155 2.37 -16.90 9.43
CA PRO A 155 2.07 -15.67 10.13
C PRO A 155 3.01 -14.51 9.75
N ILE A 156 4.13 -14.81 9.09
CA ILE A 156 5.21 -13.88 8.78
C ILE A 156 5.12 -13.36 7.34
N ALA A 157 4.58 -14.16 6.42
CA ALA A 157 4.63 -13.90 4.98
C ALA A 157 3.27 -14.19 4.34
N VAL A 158 2.62 -13.15 3.80
CA VAL A 158 1.29 -13.25 3.18
C VAL A 158 1.43 -13.28 1.67
N PRO A 159 1.02 -14.36 0.99
CA PRO A 159 0.99 -14.37 -0.46
C PRO A 159 -0.04 -13.36 -0.97
N VAL A 160 0.35 -12.55 -1.94
CA VAL A 160 -0.53 -11.59 -2.64
C VAL A 160 -0.36 -11.82 -4.13
N ARG A 161 -1.44 -12.10 -4.84
CA ARG A 161 -1.45 -12.25 -6.30
C ARG A 161 -2.16 -11.04 -6.89
N LEU A 162 -1.39 -10.06 -7.34
CA LEU A 162 -1.89 -8.79 -7.85
C LEU A 162 -1.87 -8.77 -9.37
N ARG A 163 -3.03 -8.59 -9.99
CA ARG A 163 -3.18 -8.42 -11.43
C ARG A 163 -2.87 -6.98 -11.84
N VAL A 164 -2.00 -6.83 -12.83
CA VAL A 164 -1.63 -5.57 -13.49
C VAL A 164 -1.73 -5.79 -15.01
N GLY A 165 -2.76 -5.22 -15.63
CA GLY A 165 -3.13 -5.57 -17.01
C GLY A 165 -3.39 -7.08 -17.13
N SER A 166 -2.71 -7.72 -18.08
CA SER A 166 -2.75 -9.18 -18.30
C SER A 166 -1.75 -9.97 -17.43
N THR A 167 -0.90 -9.30 -16.64
CA THR A 167 0.14 -9.94 -15.83
C THR A 167 -0.33 -10.12 -14.39
N VAL A 168 -0.09 -11.29 -13.81
CA VAL A 168 -0.28 -11.53 -12.37
C VAL A 168 1.08 -11.52 -11.68
N LEU A 169 1.24 -10.60 -10.74
CA LEU A 169 2.42 -10.49 -9.89
C LEU A 169 2.23 -11.37 -8.66
N ASN A 170 3.14 -12.33 -8.46
CA ASN A 170 3.17 -13.15 -7.25
C ASN A 170 4.08 -12.46 -6.23
N LEU A 171 3.49 -12.03 -5.12
CA LEU A 171 4.13 -11.20 -4.12
C LEU A 171 4.02 -11.83 -2.73
N ILE A 172 4.90 -11.43 -1.83
CA ILE A 172 4.88 -11.77 -0.41
C ILE A 172 4.91 -10.48 0.41
N SER A 173 3.87 -10.23 1.20
CA SER A 173 3.83 -9.11 2.16
C SER A 173 4.39 -9.50 3.51
N THR A 174 5.27 -8.66 4.06
CA THR A 174 5.80 -8.77 5.42
C THR A 174 5.57 -7.45 6.15
N ALA A 175 5.03 -7.53 7.36
CA ALA A 175 4.85 -6.36 8.23
C ALA A 175 6.05 -6.17 9.16
N VAL A 176 6.58 -4.95 9.21
CA VAL A 176 7.64 -4.51 10.13
C VAL A 176 7.06 -3.46 11.07
N PHE A 177 7.05 -3.76 12.37
CA PHE A 177 6.51 -2.86 13.39
C PHE A 177 7.62 -1.97 13.95
N PHE A 178 7.39 -0.66 13.96
CA PHE A 178 8.29 0.33 14.52
C PHE A 178 7.66 0.92 15.79
N GLY A 179 8.21 0.55 16.94
CA GLY A 179 7.71 0.90 18.27
C GLY A 179 7.92 -0.24 19.25
N THR A 180 7.37 -0.13 20.46
CA THR A 180 7.36 -1.25 21.40
C THR A 180 6.43 -2.36 20.88
N PRO A 181 6.91 -3.60 20.76
CA PRO A 181 6.22 -4.69 20.06
C PRO A 181 5.00 -5.27 20.80
N TRP A 182 4.60 -4.69 21.93
CA TRP A 182 3.39 -4.99 22.68
C TRP A 182 2.46 -3.77 22.65
N GLU A 183 1.17 -3.99 22.37
CA GLU A 183 0.05 -3.13 22.79
C GLU A 183 -0.09 -1.74 22.17
N GLY A 184 -0.49 -1.67 20.90
CA GLY A 184 -1.44 -0.62 20.52
C GLY A 184 -1.12 0.83 20.89
N THR A 185 0.17 1.17 20.95
CA THR A 185 0.59 2.50 21.32
C THR A 185 0.05 3.45 20.26
N PRO A 186 -0.66 4.54 20.63
CA PRO A 186 -1.22 5.51 19.68
C PRO A 186 -0.18 6.13 18.73
N SER A 187 1.12 5.95 19.02
CA SER A 187 2.26 6.47 18.27
C SER A 187 3.05 5.41 17.50
N GLY A 188 2.67 4.13 17.55
CA GLY A 188 3.34 3.07 16.79
C GLY A 188 2.97 3.09 15.30
N VAL A 189 3.93 2.75 14.43
CA VAL A 189 3.68 2.63 12.98
C VAL A 189 4.08 1.26 12.45
N THR A 190 3.41 0.83 11.39
CA THR A 190 3.72 -0.43 10.70
C THR A 190 4.15 -0.13 9.27
N ALA A 191 5.29 -0.66 8.85
CA ALA A 191 5.66 -0.70 7.44
C ALA A 191 5.26 -2.05 6.85
N GLU A 192 4.64 -2.04 5.68
CA GLU A 192 4.47 -3.24 4.85
C GLU A 192 5.56 -3.23 3.79
N CYS A 193 6.33 -4.31 3.75
CA CYS A 193 7.35 -4.57 2.75
C CYS A 193 6.90 -5.75 1.90
N VAL A 194 6.62 -5.48 0.62
CA VAL A 194 6.09 -6.48 -0.32
C VAL A 194 7.19 -6.87 -1.29
N PHE A 195 7.52 -8.16 -1.36
CA PHE A 195 8.62 -8.71 -2.17
C PHE A 195 8.08 -9.54 -3.33
N PRO A 196 8.80 -9.66 -4.46
CA PRO A 196 8.48 -10.67 -5.46
C PRO A 196 8.65 -12.07 -4.88
N ALA A 197 7.64 -12.93 -5.07
CA ALA A 197 7.65 -14.33 -4.66
C ALA A 197 8.34 -15.23 -5.70
N ASP A 198 8.51 -14.73 -6.93
CA ASP A 198 9.17 -15.43 -8.03
C ASP A 198 10.00 -14.48 -8.90
N GLU A 199 10.83 -15.08 -9.75
CA GLU A 199 11.75 -14.38 -10.63
C GLU A 199 11.03 -13.63 -11.76
N ALA A 200 9.86 -14.09 -12.21
CA ALA A 200 9.07 -13.41 -13.24
C ALA A 200 8.55 -12.06 -12.72
N THR A 201 7.98 -12.06 -11.52
CA THR A 201 7.53 -10.87 -10.81
C THR A 201 8.69 -9.94 -10.52
N ARG A 202 9.84 -10.49 -10.10
CA ARG A 202 11.07 -9.70 -9.90
C ARG A 202 11.45 -8.96 -11.19
N ARG A 203 11.55 -9.65 -12.32
CA ARG A 203 11.87 -9.03 -13.62
C ARG A 203 10.88 -7.95 -14.00
N TYR A 204 9.58 -8.19 -13.83
CA TYR A 204 8.55 -7.19 -14.10
C TYR A 204 8.77 -5.90 -13.29
N LEU A 205 9.09 -6.02 -12.00
CA LEU A 205 9.31 -4.85 -11.13
C LEU A 205 10.61 -4.10 -11.46
N PHE A 206 11.65 -4.79 -11.94
CA PHE A 206 12.89 -4.16 -12.40
C PHE A 206 12.84 -3.62 -13.83
N ALA A 207 11.89 -4.05 -14.65
CA ALA A 207 11.72 -3.56 -16.01
C ALA A 207 11.36 -2.07 -16.02
N ASP A 208 11.86 -1.36 -17.04
CA ASP A 208 11.52 0.04 -17.27
C ASP A 208 9.99 0.17 -17.40
N PRO A 209 9.35 1.16 -16.75
CA PRO A 209 7.90 1.38 -16.87
C PRO A 209 7.40 1.47 -18.32
N THR A 210 8.24 1.92 -19.26
CA THR A 210 7.93 2.01 -20.69
C THR A 210 8.02 0.67 -21.43
N GLU A 211 8.68 -0.33 -20.84
CA GLU A 211 8.81 -1.69 -21.36
C GLU A 211 7.81 -2.66 -20.72
N ARG A 212 7.04 -2.19 -19.71
CA ARG A 212 5.97 -2.99 -19.11
C ARG A 212 4.79 -3.08 -20.09
N PRO A 213 4.18 -4.26 -20.24
CA PRO A 213 2.96 -4.37 -21.03
C PRO A 213 1.91 -3.39 -20.45
N PRO A 214 1.27 -2.56 -21.30
CA PRO A 214 0.29 -1.60 -20.83
C PRO A 214 -0.88 -2.32 -20.15
N PRO A 215 -1.53 -1.70 -19.16
CA PRO A 215 -2.83 -2.17 -18.69
C PRO A 215 -3.85 -2.00 -19.82
N ASP A 216 -4.51 -3.09 -20.22
CA ASP A 216 -5.65 -3.06 -21.15
C ASP A 216 -6.82 -2.24 -20.57
#